data_AF-A0A3C1PHW3-F1
#
_entry.id   AF-A0A3C1PHW3-F1
#
_cell.length_a   1.000
_cell.length_b   1.000
_cell.length_c   1.000
_cell.angle_alpha   90.00
_cell.angle_beta   90.00
_cell.angle_gamma   90.00
#
_symmetry.space_group_name_H-M   'P 1'
#
loop_
_entity.id
_entity.type
_entity.pdbx_description
1 polymer ?
#
loop_
_entity_poly.entity_id
_entity_poly.type
_entity_poly.pdbx_seq_one_letter_code
_entity_poly.pdbx_strand_id
1 'polypeptide(L)' 'GLMDFTERMSPLGNASAEDCANYCIVMFSDLTKKVTMQNLFHDGGFSSMGMSLKAMSMYNKSLDPDIQIPPDLD' A
#
# COMPACT_ATOMS: atom_id res chain seq x y z
N GLY A 1 14.15 -4.97 -0.92
CA GLY A 1 14.44 -4.07 0.20
C GLY A 1 13.18 -3.29 0.54
N LEU A 2 13.15 -1.99 0.27
CA LEU A 2 11.99 -1.14 0.59
C LEU A 2 10.80 -1.32 -0.35
N MET A 3 11.03 -1.42 -1.66
CA MET A 3 9.94 -1.59 -2.65
C MET A 3 9.11 -2.86 -2.41
N ASP A 4 9.76 -3.97 -2.09
CA ASP A 4 9.08 -5.25 -1.79
C ASP A 4 8.31 -5.19 -0.45
N PHE A 5 8.78 -4.37 0.50
CA PHE A 5 8.06 -4.13 1.74
C PHE A 5 6.79 -3.29 1.50
N THR A 6 6.90 -2.19 0.77
CA THR A 6 5.76 -1.33 0.45
C THR A 6 4.75 -2.05 -0.45
N GLU A 7 5.22 -2.90 -1.37
CA GLU A 7 4.36 -3.75 -2.22
C GLU A 7 3.46 -4.67 -1.40
N ARG A 8 4.00 -5.28 -0.34
CA ARG A 8 3.27 -6.25 0.50
C ARG A 8 2.40 -5.57 1.56
N MET A 9 2.72 -4.35 1.92
CA MET A 9 1.95 -3.55 2.87
C MET A 9 0.76 -2.85 2.22
N SER A 10 0.88 -2.51 0.93
CA SER A 10 -0.19 -1.92 0.13
C SER A 10 -1.18 -2.99 -0.33
N PRO A 11 -2.48 -2.89 -0.02
CA PRO A 11 -3.48 -3.85 -0.49
C PRO A 11 -3.51 -3.99 -2.02
N LEU A 12 -3.26 -2.90 -2.74
CA LEU A 12 -3.27 -2.84 -4.20
C LEU A 12 -1.86 -2.87 -4.81
N GLY A 13 -0.82 -3.12 -4.01
CA GLY A 13 0.57 -3.03 -4.46
C GLY A 13 1.06 -1.60 -4.62
N ASN A 14 2.32 -1.41 -5.03
CA ASN A 14 2.86 -0.07 -5.24
C ASN A 14 2.27 0.57 -6.50
N ALA A 15 1.93 1.85 -6.41
CA ALA A 15 1.53 2.64 -7.57
C ALA A 15 2.70 2.81 -8.55
N SER A 16 2.45 2.60 -9.84
CA SER A 16 3.44 2.86 -10.88
C SER A 16 3.56 4.36 -11.20
N ALA A 17 4.59 4.71 -11.98
CA ALA A 17 4.75 6.09 -12.46
C ALA A 17 3.58 6.53 -13.37
N GLU A 18 3.01 5.61 -14.15
CA GLU A 18 1.86 5.88 -15.00
C GLU A 18 0.59 6.09 -14.18
N ASP A 19 0.38 5.30 -13.12
CA ASP A 19 -0.75 5.49 -12.22
C ASP A 19 -0.69 6.86 -11.54
N CYS A 20 0.50 7.29 -11.12
CA CYS A 20 0.72 8.63 -10.56
C CYS A 20 0.38 9.74 -11.58
N ALA A 21 0.77 9.57 -12.86
CA ALA A 21 0.43 10.52 -13.91
C ALA A 21 -1.10 10.60 -14.13
N ASN A 22 -1.79 9.46 -14.17
CA ASN A 22 -3.24 9.41 -14.28
C ASN A 22 -3.94 10.08 -13.08
N TYR A 23 -3.41 9.89 -11.87
CA TYR A 23 -3.93 10.57 -10.68
C TYR A 23 -3.75 12.10 -10.76
N CYS A 24 -2.64 12.59 -11.32
CA CYS A 24 -2.42 14.02 -11.55
C CYS A 24 -3.41 14.62 -12.55
N ILE A 25 -3.81 13.86 -13.59
CA ILE A 25 -4.84 14.32 -14.54
C ILE A 25 -6.15 14.63 -13.82
N VAL A 26 -6.55 13.80 -12.85
CA VAL A 26 -7.74 14.05 -12.03
C VAL A 26 -7.59 15.34 -11.21
N MET A 27 -6.41 15.59 -10.64
CA MET A 27 -6.12 16.80 -9.87
C MET A 27 -6.11 18.09 -10.71
N PHE A 28 -5.81 18.00 -12.00
CA PHE A 28 -5.90 19.15 -12.92
C PHE A 28 -7.28 19.34 -13.53
N SER A 29 -8.16 18.34 -13.44
CA SER A 29 -9.51 18.42 -13.97
C SER A 29 -10.43 19.30 -13.11
N ASP A 30 -11.50 19.81 -13.73
CA ASP A 30 -12.52 20.59 -13.02
C ASP A 30 -13.22 19.83 -11.88
N LEU A 31 -13.13 18.49 -11.87
CA LEU A 31 -13.73 17.63 -10.85
C LEU A 31 -13.14 17.87 -9.46
N THR A 32 -11.89 18.34 -9.38
CA THR A 32 -11.17 18.54 -8.12
C THR A 32 -10.94 20.02 -7.78
N LYS A 33 -11.66 20.96 -8.43
CA LYS A 33 -11.49 22.42 -8.24
C LYS A 33 -11.60 22.95 -6.80
N LYS A 34 -12.19 22.16 -5.89
CA LYS A 34 -12.37 22.50 -4.47
C LYS A 34 -11.48 21.68 -3.54
N VAL A 35 -10.67 20.77 -4.06
CA VAL A 35 -9.70 20.00 -3.29
C VAL A 35 -8.41 20.83 -3.23
N THR A 36 -8.10 21.38 -2.07
CA THR A 36 -6.90 22.20 -1.84
C THR A 36 -6.32 21.94 -0.45
N MET A 37 -5.05 22.26 -0.26
CA MET A 37 -4.31 22.08 1.01
C MET A 37 -4.31 20.64 1.54
N GLN A 38 -4.53 19.65 0.68
CA GLN A 38 -4.55 18.24 1.07
C GLN A 38 -3.20 17.59 0.75
N ASN A 39 -2.73 16.73 1.66
CA ASN A 39 -1.71 15.74 1.34
C ASN A 39 -2.43 14.46 0.87
N LEU A 40 -2.43 14.20 -0.43
CA LEU A 40 -3.17 13.11 -1.04
C LEU A 40 -2.25 11.92 -1.31
N PHE A 41 -2.49 10.81 -0.62
CA PHE A 41 -1.70 9.58 -0.78
C PHE A 41 -2.19 8.75 -1.97
N HIS A 42 -1.26 8.44 -2.87
CA HIS A 42 -1.47 7.58 -4.03
C HIS A 42 -0.41 6.48 -4.01
N ASP A 43 -0.66 5.46 -3.18
CA ASP A 43 0.34 4.47 -2.77
C ASP A 43 -0.25 3.06 -2.62
N GLY A 44 -1.38 2.79 -3.29
CA GLY A 44 -2.06 1.50 -3.22
C GLY A 44 -2.61 1.13 -1.84
N GLY A 45 -2.74 2.10 -0.93
CA GLY A 45 -3.29 1.93 0.42
C GLY A 45 -2.24 1.75 1.51
N PHE A 46 -0.95 1.91 1.18
CA PHE A 46 0.15 1.81 2.13
C PHE A 46 -0.02 2.72 3.35
N SER A 47 -0.30 4.01 3.14
CA SER A 47 -0.35 5.01 4.22
C SER A 47 -1.51 4.81 5.20
N SER A 48 -2.50 3.98 4.85
CA SER A 48 -3.61 3.62 5.74
C SER A 48 -3.46 2.23 6.36
N MET A 49 -2.39 1.49 6.02
CA MET A 49 -2.14 0.16 6.56
C MET A 49 -1.17 0.20 7.73
N GLY A 50 -1.65 -0.22 8.90
CA GLY A 50 -0.82 -0.37 10.10
C GLY A 50 0.02 -1.65 10.07
N MET A 51 -0.60 -2.79 9.76
CA MET A 51 0.10 -4.07 9.65
C MET A 51 -0.67 -4.96 8.67
N SER A 52 -0.08 -5.28 7.52
CA SER A 52 -0.70 -6.22 6.58
C SER A 52 -0.41 -7.65 6.99
N LEU A 53 -1.33 -8.58 6.74
CA LEU A 53 -1.12 -9.99 7.02
C LEU A 53 0.10 -10.55 6.29
N LYS A 54 0.33 -10.09 5.04
CA LYS A 54 1.52 -10.42 4.25
C LYS A 54 2.83 -9.94 4.90
N ALA A 55 2.79 -8.84 5.64
CA ALA A 55 3.94 -8.38 6.42
C ALA A 55 4.09 -9.16 7.74
N MET A 56 2.98 -9.50 8.41
CA MET A 56 3.01 -10.34 9.61
C MET A 56 3.60 -11.72 9.33
N SER A 57 3.27 -12.33 8.19
CA SER A 57 3.77 -13.67 7.85
C SER A 57 5.29 -13.69 7.67
N MET A 58 5.87 -12.62 7.11
CA MET A 58 7.32 -12.46 6.97
C MET A 58 7.99 -12.11 8.32
N TYR A 59 7.34 -11.27 9.12
CA TYR A 59 7.82 -10.92 10.46
C TYR A 59 7.87 -12.15 11.38
N ASN A 60 6.81 -12.97 11.38
CA ASN A 60 6.74 -14.20 12.16
C ASN A 60 7.76 -15.25 11.70
N LYS A 61 7.93 -15.46 10.39
CA LYS A 61 8.99 -16.36 9.87
C LYS A 61 10.40 -15.96 10.31
N SER A 62 10.61 -14.67 10.56
CA SER A 62 11.91 -14.14 10.97
C SER A 62 12.14 -14.21 12.49
N LEU A 63 11.07 -14.29 13.29
CA LEU A 63 11.14 -14.34 14.75
C LEU A 63 10.97 -15.74 15.32
N ASP A 64 10.14 -16.57 14.69
CA ASP A 64 9.87 -17.93 15.12
C ASP A 64 9.55 -18.81 13.88
N PRO A 65 10.57 -19.49 13.31
CA PRO A 65 10.43 -20.19 12.02
C PRO A 65 9.45 -21.36 12.05
N ASP A 66 9.04 -21.82 13.24
CA ASP A 66 8.16 -22.97 13.45
C ASP A 66 6.67 -22.59 13.66
N ILE A 67 6.33 -21.29 13.70
CA ILE A 67 4.93 -20.83 13.74
C ILE A 67 4.25 -21.13 12.39
N GLN A 68 3.31 -22.08 12.39
CA GLN A 68 2.42 -22.32 11.26
C GLN A 68 1.24 -21.35 11.32
N ILE A 69 1.09 -20.55 10.26
CA ILE A 69 -0.06 -19.66 10.11
C ILE A 69 -1.26 -20.51 9.69
N PRO A 70 -2.41 -20.42 10.38
CA PRO A 70 -3.62 -21.13 10.01
C PRO A 70 -4.01 -20.85 8.53
N PRO A 71 -4.41 -21.88 7.76
CA PRO A 71 -4.66 -21.77 6.32
C PRO A 71 -5.91 -20.96 5.95
N ASP A 72 -6.72 -20.55 6.94
CA ASP A 72 -7.95 -19.78 6.79
C ASP A 72 -7.75 -18.26 6.86
N LEU A 73 -6.50 -17.80 7.04
CA LEU A 73 -6.19 -16.38 7.17
C LEU A 73 -5.67 -15.73 5.87
N ASP A 74 -5.31 -16.49 4.83
CA ASP A 74 -4.78 -15.96 3.55
C ASP A 74 -5.79 -15.16 2.70
#